data_AF-Q9U012-F1
#
_entry.id   AF-Q9U012-F1
#
_cell.length_a   1.000
_cell.length_b   1.000
_cell.length_c   1.000
_cell.angle_alpha   90.00
_cell.angle_beta   90.00
_cell.angle_gamma   90.00
#
_symmetry.space_group_name_H-M   'P 1'
#
loop_
_entity.id
_entity.type
_entity.pdbx_description
1 polymer ?
#
loop_
_entity_poly.entity_id
_entity_poly.type
_entity_poly.pdbx_seq_one_letter_code
_entity_poly.pdbx_strand_id
1 'polypeptide(L)'
;DHHEHNLDEYFRTHLSWLTDIQKDEIRKMKEEGKPKADMQKKIFDYYESLTGDEKKEASEKLREGCRALLKQIVGDEKMAELKQMKDSGVGIEELIAKVDHMLEHVTDEPKKEKIQEYGPACRKIYGDRHKR
;
A
#
# COMPACT_ATOMS: atom_id res chain seq x y z
N ASP A 1 -14.42 -12.72 -12.04
CA ASP A 1 -14.00 -12.66 -10.62
C ASP A 1 -13.18 -11.43 -10.30
N HIS A 2 -13.85 -10.35 -9.88
CA HIS A 2 -13.18 -9.29 -9.13
C HIS A 2 -13.12 -9.79 -7.68
N HIS A 3 -11.97 -10.31 -7.26
CA HIS A 3 -11.70 -10.48 -5.82
C HIS A 3 -11.65 -9.08 -5.19
N GLU A 4 -12.81 -8.52 -4.86
CA GLU A 4 -12.91 -7.46 -3.87
C GLU A 4 -12.49 -8.07 -2.54
N HIS A 5 -11.23 -7.85 -2.16
CA HIS A 5 -10.80 -8.14 -0.80
C HIS A 5 -11.73 -7.42 0.17
N ASN A 6 -12.32 -8.16 1.10
CA ASN A 6 -13.21 -7.59 2.10
C ASN A 6 -12.38 -6.68 3.03
N LEU A 7 -12.94 -5.55 3.43
CA LEU A 7 -12.34 -4.60 4.37
C LEU A 7 -11.85 -5.29 5.66
N ASP A 8 -12.56 -6.32 6.13
CA ASP A 8 -12.15 -7.11 7.30
C ASP A 8 -10.88 -7.95 7.07
N GLU A 9 -10.61 -8.38 5.85
CA GLU A 9 -9.35 -9.06 5.51
C GLU A 9 -8.18 -8.09 5.60
N TYR A 10 -8.37 -6.84 5.16
CA TYR A 10 -7.38 -5.79 5.30
C TYR A 10 -7.09 -5.50 6.77
N PHE A 11 -8.12 -5.43 7.64
CA PHE A 11 -7.94 -5.26 9.08
C PHE A 11 -7.21 -6.40 9.78
N ARG A 12 -7.20 -7.61 9.20
CA ARG A 12 -6.45 -8.76 9.73
C ARG A 12 -5.02 -8.83 9.19
N THR A 13 -4.71 -8.09 8.12
CA THR A 13 -3.43 -8.17 7.42
C THR A 13 -2.69 -6.83 7.48
N HIS A 14 -2.68 -6.06 6.39
CA HIS A 14 -1.88 -4.83 6.27
C HIS A 14 -2.45 -3.62 7.01
N LEU A 15 -3.67 -3.71 7.55
CA LEU A 15 -4.29 -2.73 8.46
C LEU A 15 -4.44 -3.26 9.89
N SER A 16 -3.72 -4.32 10.25
CA SER A 16 -3.77 -4.90 11.61
C SER A 16 -3.32 -3.94 12.72
N TRP A 17 -2.46 -2.99 12.38
CA TRP A 17 -1.92 -1.93 13.25
C TRP A 17 -2.98 -0.91 13.71
N LEU A 18 -4.16 -0.85 13.07
CA LEU A 18 -5.26 -0.02 13.54
C LEU A 18 -5.81 -0.59 14.86
N THR A 19 -6.16 0.29 15.78
CA THR A 19 -6.91 -0.08 16.99
C THR A 19 -8.32 -0.54 16.62
N ASP A 20 -8.98 -1.29 17.51
CA ASP A 20 -10.36 -1.75 17.25
C ASP A 20 -11.33 -0.57 17.07
N ILE A 21 -11.14 0.52 17.83
CA ILE A 21 -11.92 1.76 17.68
C ILE A 21 -11.73 2.36 16.28
N GLN A 22 -10.50 2.42 15.78
CA GLN A 22 -10.21 2.94 14.44
C GLN A 22 -10.80 2.02 13.36
N LYS A 23 -10.72 0.70 13.53
CA LYS A 23 -11.33 -0.27 12.60
C LYS A 23 -12.84 -0.09 12.54
N ASP A 24 -13.51 0.07 13.68
CA ASP A 24 -14.95 0.29 13.76
C ASP A 24 -15.38 1.61 13.12
N GLU A 25 -14.59 2.68 13.26
CA GLU A 25 -14.87 3.93 12.55
C GLU A 25 -14.82 3.75 11.03
N ILE A 26 -13.82 3.03 10.51
CA ILE A 26 -13.73 2.74 9.07
C ILE A 26 -14.88 1.82 8.61
N ARG A 27 -15.32 0.85 9.43
CA ARG A 27 -16.52 0.03 9.14
C ARG A 27 -17.75 0.91 9.03
N LYS A 28 -17.96 1.80 10.00
CA LYS A 28 -19.08 2.73 10.02
C LYS A 28 -19.08 3.63 8.78
N MET A 29 -17.92 4.14 8.36
CA MET A 29 -17.81 4.90 7.11
C MET A 29 -18.27 4.08 5.89
N LYS A 30 -17.90 2.79 5.82
CA LYS A 30 -18.36 1.88 4.76
C LYS A 30 -19.88 1.68 4.81
N GLU A 31 -20.44 1.45 5.99
CA GLU A 31 -21.89 1.26 6.22
C GLU A 31 -22.70 2.52 5.85
N GLU A 32 -22.15 3.69 6.12
CA GLU A 32 -22.72 4.99 5.73
C GLU A 32 -22.59 5.29 4.22
N GLY A 33 -21.97 4.39 3.45
CA GLY A 33 -21.76 4.57 2.02
C GLY A 33 -20.71 5.62 1.67
N LYS A 34 -19.76 5.91 2.58
CA LYS A 34 -18.67 6.85 2.31
C LYS A 34 -17.80 6.34 1.15
N PRO A 35 -17.29 7.24 0.29
CA PRO A 35 -16.33 6.88 -0.74
C PRO A 35 -15.10 6.15 -0.17
N LYS A 36 -14.58 5.19 -0.94
CA LYS A 36 -13.34 4.47 -0.60
C LYS A 36 -12.15 5.40 -0.37
N ALA A 37 -12.07 6.48 -1.15
CA ALA A 37 -11.05 7.52 -1.00
C ALA A 37 -11.11 8.19 0.39
N ASP A 38 -12.31 8.43 0.94
CA ASP A 38 -12.46 9.01 2.27
C ASP A 38 -11.99 8.05 3.36
N MET A 39 -12.30 6.76 3.22
CA MET A 39 -11.82 5.72 4.14
C MET A 39 -10.29 5.58 4.07
N GLN A 40 -9.71 5.54 2.87
CA GLN A 40 -8.26 5.51 2.67
C GLN A 40 -7.59 6.74 3.28
N LYS A 41 -8.15 7.93 3.06
CA LYS A 41 -7.67 9.16 3.67
C LYS A 41 -7.69 9.04 5.20
N LYS A 42 -8.78 8.56 5.79
CA LYS A 42 -8.88 8.38 7.25
C LYS A 42 -7.85 7.40 7.80
N ILE A 43 -7.64 6.25 7.12
CA ILE A 43 -6.58 5.29 7.47
C ILE A 43 -5.20 5.98 7.40
N PHE A 44 -4.98 6.81 6.39
CA PHE A 44 -3.72 7.50 6.21
C PHE A 44 -3.50 8.60 7.28
N ASP A 45 -4.56 9.32 7.65
CA ASP A 45 -4.54 10.30 8.74
C ASP A 45 -4.13 9.61 10.07
N TYR A 46 -4.62 8.40 10.34
CA TYR A 46 -4.16 7.59 11.48
C TYR A 46 -2.70 7.20 11.38
N TYR A 47 -2.25 6.79 10.20
CA TYR A 47 -0.86 6.44 9.99
C TYR A 47 0.06 7.65 10.24
N GLU A 48 -0.31 8.85 9.79
CA GLU A 48 0.48 10.08 9.97
C GLU A 48 0.58 10.54 11.42
N SER A 49 -0.42 10.26 12.25
CA SER A 49 -0.36 10.61 13.67
C SER A 49 0.53 9.68 14.51
N LEU A 50 0.86 8.49 13.99
CA LEU A 50 1.76 7.56 14.68
C LEU A 50 3.19 8.08 14.74
N THR A 51 3.88 7.74 15.82
CA THR A 51 5.32 8.03 15.99
C THR A 51 6.04 6.80 16.54
N GLY A 52 7.36 6.88 16.75
CA GLY A 52 8.12 5.83 17.43
C GLY A 52 8.04 4.45 16.76
N ASP A 53 7.76 3.44 17.58
CA ASP A 53 7.66 2.04 17.19
C ASP A 53 6.32 1.71 16.52
N GLU A 54 5.22 2.33 16.94
CA GLU A 54 3.90 2.16 16.33
C GLU A 54 3.92 2.57 14.86
N LYS A 55 4.57 3.71 14.55
CA LYS A 55 4.77 4.16 13.16
C LYS A 55 5.59 3.16 12.36
N LYS A 56 6.62 2.56 12.97
CA LYS A 56 7.49 1.59 12.31
C LYS A 56 6.70 0.31 11.97
N GLU A 57 5.94 -0.22 12.92
CA GLU A 57 5.09 -1.39 12.72
C GLU A 57 4.03 -1.12 11.62
N ALA A 58 3.32 0.01 11.72
CA ALA A 58 2.34 0.40 10.71
C ALA A 58 2.97 0.56 9.31
N SER A 59 4.15 1.18 9.22
CA SER A 59 4.88 1.27 7.95
C SER A 59 5.23 -0.11 7.39
N GLU A 60 5.66 -1.07 8.23
CA GLU A 60 5.97 -2.43 7.78
C GLU A 60 4.73 -3.14 7.23
N LYS A 61 3.61 -3.10 7.96
CA LYS A 61 2.33 -3.67 7.52
C LYS A 61 1.79 -3.04 6.25
N LEU A 62 1.84 -1.72 6.13
CA LEU A 62 1.40 -1.02 4.93
C LEU A 62 2.31 -1.31 3.72
N ARG A 63 3.63 -1.47 3.94
CA ARG A 63 4.57 -1.90 2.88
C ARG A 63 4.26 -3.30 2.38
N GLU A 64 3.88 -4.23 3.26
CA GLU A 64 3.42 -5.57 2.87
C GLU A 64 2.20 -5.48 1.95
N GLY A 65 1.21 -4.65 2.30
CA GLY A 65 0.04 -4.37 1.47
C GLY A 65 0.42 -3.79 0.09
N CYS A 66 1.27 -2.76 0.06
CA CYS A 66 1.77 -2.18 -1.19
C CYS A 66 2.55 -3.18 -2.04
N ARG A 67 3.33 -4.07 -1.42
CA ARG A 67 4.08 -5.11 -2.13
C ARG A 67 3.14 -6.17 -2.72
N ALA A 68 2.13 -6.59 -1.97
CA ALA A 68 1.12 -7.52 -2.44
C ALA A 68 0.34 -6.93 -3.63
N LEU A 69 -0.05 -5.65 -3.53
CA LEU A 69 -0.72 -4.93 -4.62
C LEU A 69 0.18 -4.80 -5.85
N LEU A 70 1.43 -4.40 -5.67
CA LEU A 70 2.40 -4.30 -6.77
C LEU A 70 2.55 -5.66 -7.46
N LYS A 71 2.69 -6.76 -6.69
CA LYS A 71 2.73 -8.12 -7.23
C LYS A 71 1.48 -8.46 -8.05
N GLN A 72 0.29 -8.08 -7.61
CA GLN A 72 -0.95 -8.29 -8.39
C GLN A 72 -0.94 -7.52 -9.72
N ILE A 73 -0.30 -6.35 -9.74
CA ILE A 73 -0.22 -5.49 -10.93
C ILE A 73 0.84 -6.02 -11.91
N VAL A 74 2.08 -6.15 -11.47
CA VAL A 74 3.24 -6.43 -12.35
C VAL A 74 3.59 -7.91 -12.47
N GLY A 75 3.01 -8.76 -11.62
CA GLY A 75 3.26 -10.21 -11.61
C GLY A 75 4.54 -10.63 -10.88
N ASP A 76 4.70 -11.94 -10.72
CA ASP A 76 5.81 -12.55 -9.97
C ASP A 76 7.18 -12.31 -10.60
N GLU A 77 7.28 -12.33 -11.93
CA GLU A 77 8.55 -12.13 -12.65
C GLU A 77 9.17 -10.75 -12.34
N LYS A 78 8.35 -9.69 -12.45
CA LYS A 78 8.79 -8.32 -12.16
C LYS A 78 9.08 -8.11 -10.68
N MET A 79 8.35 -8.79 -9.80
CA MET A 79 8.66 -8.78 -8.36
C MET A 79 9.98 -9.49 -8.04
N ALA A 80 10.31 -10.57 -8.75
CA ALA A 80 11.59 -11.26 -8.61
C ALA A 80 12.75 -10.39 -9.10
N GLU A 81 12.58 -9.68 -10.22
CA GLU A 81 13.54 -8.71 -10.74
C GLU A 81 13.83 -7.59 -9.73
N LEU A 82 12.78 -6.98 -9.15
CA LEU A 82 12.94 -5.95 -8.11
C LEU A 82 13.66 -6.48 -6.87
N LYS A 83 13.37 -7.72 -6.46
CA LYS A 83 14.06 -8.37 -5.34
C LYS A 83 15.53 -8.57 -5.66
N GLN A 84 15.87 -9.05 -6.85
CA GLN A 84 17.26 -9.25 -7.28
C GLN A 84 18.03 -7.93 -7.30
N MET A 85 17.43 -6.85 -7.81
CA MET A 85 18.05 -5.52 -7.80
C MET A 85 18.36 -5.07 -6.36
N LYS A 86 17.37 -5.19 -5.46
CA LYS A 86 17.56 -4.87 -4.05
C LYS A 86 18.67 -5.71 -3.40
N ASP A 87 18.68 -7.02 -3.64
CA ASP A 87 19.66 -7.95 -3.08
C ASP A 87 21.07 -7.70 -3.65
N SER A 88 21.17 -7.14 -4.86
CA SER A 88 22.43 -6.70 -5.49
C SER A 88 22.93 -5.35 -4.96
N GLY A 89 22.23 -4.74 -4.01
CA GLY A 89 22.61 -3.45 -3.41
C GLY A 89 22.24 -2.23 -4.26
N VAL A 90 21.33 -2.37 -5.23
CA VAL A 90 20.82 -1.24 -6.02
C VAL A 90 20.19 -0.19 -5.11
N GLY A 91 20.49 1.09 -5.39
CA GLY A 91 19.97 2.22 -4.64
C GLY A 91 18.44 2.30 -4.67
N ILE A 92 17.85 2.92 -3.65
CA ILE A 92 16.39 3.04 -3.57
C ILE A 92 15.80 3.83 -4.74
N GLU A 93 16.49 4.87 -5.22
CA GLU A 93 16.04 5.71 -6.33
C GLU A 93 15.93 4.89 -7.63
N GLU A 94 16.89 4.02 -7.89
CA GLU A 94 16.86 3.10 -9.03
C GLU A 94 15.75 2.04 -8.89
N LEU A 95 15.49 1.54 -7.68
CA LEU A 95 14.35 0.65 -7.43
C LEU A 95 13.02 1.38 -7.68
N ILE A 96 12.89 2.64 -7.27
CA ILE A 96 11.69 3.47 -7.51
C ILE A 96 11.52 3.68 -9.02
N ALA A 97 12.59 4.09 -9.72
CA ALA A 97 12.55 4.28 -11.18
C ALA A 97 12.16 2.98 -11.90
N LYS A 98 12.63 1.82 -11.42
CA LYS A 98 12.26 0.53 -11.97
C LYS A 98 10.77 0.23 -11.76
N VAL A 99 10.23 0.48 -10.56
CA VAL A 99 8.80 0.32 -10.29
C VAL A 99 8.00 1.24 -11.21
N ASP A 100 8.40 2.50 -11.36
CA ASP A 100 7.71 3.48 -12.21
C ASP A 100 7.67 3.00 -13.66
N HIS A 101 8.80 2.58 -14.19
CA HIS A 101 8.88 1.98 -15.52
C HIS A 101 7.97 0.75 -15.65
N MET A 102 7.91 -0.14 -14.64
CA MET A 102 7.02 -1.30 -14.68
C MET A 102 5.55 -0.89 -14.72
N LEU A 103 5.16 0.16 -13.97
CA LEU A 103 3.78 0.64 -13.89
C LEU A 103 3.35 1.39 -15.16
N GLU A 104 4.25 2.13 -15.82
CA GLU A 104 3.98 2.82 -17.09
C GLU A 104 3.59 1.87 -18.22
N HIS A 105 4.12 0.64 -18.20
CA HIS A 105 3.84 -0.38 -19.21
C HIS A 105 2.59 -1.21 -18.92
N VAL A 106 1.88 -0.92 -17.81
CA VAL A 106 0.61 -1.60 -17.49
C VAL A 106 -0.49 -1.04 -18.38
N THR A 107 -1.01 -1.87 -19.26
CA THR A 107 -2.09 -1.51 -20.20
C THR A 107 -3.48 -1.92 -19.72
N ASP A 108 -3.56 -2.82 -18.74
CA ASP A 108 -4.81 -3.31 -18.16
C ASP A 108 -5.50 -2.23 -17.31
N GLU A 109 -6.71 -1.83 -17.70
CA GLU A 109 -7.46 -0.73 -17.07
C GLU A 109 -7.74 -0.96 -15.57
N PRO A 110 -8.24 -2.14 -15.12
CA PRO A 110 -8.40 -2.41 -13.69
C PRO A 110 -7.11 -2.27 -12.87
N LYS A 111 -5.96 -2.64 -13.45
CA LYS A 111 -4.66 -2.43 -12.81
C LYS A 111 -4.24 -0.96 -12.81
N LYS A 112 -4.51 -0.20 -13.88
CA LYS A 112 -4.26 1.25 -13.92
C LYS A 112 -5.06 2.00 -12.87
N GLU A 113 -6.32 1.66 -12.67
CA GLU A 113 -7.15 2.23 -11.61
C GLU A 113 -6.51 1.98 -10.23
N LYS A 114 -6.04 0.75 -9.97
CA LYS A 114 -5.32 0.43 -8.72
C LYS A 114 -4.02 1.23 -8.57
N ILE A 115 -3.29 1.47 -9.65
CA ILE A 115 -2.06 2.29 -9.63
C ILE A 115 -2.40 3.73 -9.25
N GLN A 116 -3.44 4.31 -9.86
CA GLN A 116 -3.86 5.68 -9.57
C GLN A 116 -4.40 5.81 -8.14
N GLU A 117 -5.18 4.83 -7.70
CA GLU A 117 -5.82 4.82 -6.39
C GLU A 117 -4.82 4.66 -5.24
N TYR A 118 -3.90 3.70 -5.34
CA TYR A 118 -3.02 3.34 -4.22
C TYR A 118 -1.57 3.82 -4.39
N GLY A 119 -1.15 4.15 -5.61
CA GLY A 119 0.22 4.54 -5.93
C GLY A 119 0.75 5.70 -5.07
N PRO A 120 0.03 6.83 -4.94
CA PRO A 120 0.47 7.96 -4.12
C PRO A 120 0.71 7.57 -2.65
N ALA A 121 -0.20 6.79 -2.07
CA ALA A 121 -0.07 6.31 -0.68
C ALA A 121 1.15 5.40 -0.52
N CYS A 122 1.33 4.44 -1.43
CA CYS A 122 2.47 3.53 -1.40
C CYS A 122 3.80 4.27 -1.54
N ARG A 123 3.91 5.24 -2.46
CA ARG A 123 5.12 6.08 -2.59
C ARG A 123 5.45 6.79 -1.28
N LYS A 124 4.45 7.33 -0.59
CA LYS A 124 4.63 8.02 0.69
C LYS A 124 5.11 7.07 1.80
N ILE A 125 4.53 5.88 1.91
CA ILE A 125 4.93 4.84 2.87
C ILE A 125 6.39 4.37 2.67
N TYR A 126 6.82 4.25 1.41
CA TYR A 126 8.22 3.92 1.08
C TYR A 126 9.16 5.11 1.31
N GLY A 127 8.72 6.34 1.03
CA GLY A 127 9.48 7.58 1.26
C GLY A 127 9.71 7.91 2.74
N ASP A 128 8.76 7.62 3.62
CA ASP A 128 8.89 7.85 5.07
C ASP A 128 10.07 7.10 5.71
N ARG A 129 10.55 6.02 5.07
CA ARG A 129 11.74 5.28 5.53
C ARG A 129 13.03 6.11 5.46
N HIS A 130 13.06 7.12 4.59
CA HIS A 130 14.27 7.88 4.26
C HIS A 130 14.35 9.24 4.97
N LYS A 131 13.35 9.60 5.78
CA LYS A 131 13.32 10.84 6.57
C LYS A 131 13.81 10.68 8.02
N ARG A 132 14.38 9.52 8.38
CA ARG A 132 15.02 9.29 9.68
C ARG A 132 16.52 9.26 9.55
#